data_AF-A0A139AXR2-F1
#
_entry.id   AF-A0A139AXR2-F1
#
_cell.length_a   1.000
_cell.length_b   1.000
_cell.length_c   1.000
_cell.angle_alpha   90.00
_cell.angle_beta   90.00
_cell.angle_gamma   90.00
#
_symmetry.space_group_name_H-M   'P 1'
#
loop_
_entity.id
_entity.type
_entity.pdbx_description
1 polymer ?
#
loop_
_entity_poly.entity_id
_entity_poly.type
_entity_poly.pdbx_seq_one_letter_code
_entity_poly.pdbx_strand_id
1 'polypeptide(L)'
;MAALVVQPSPTAAVQLTFPDSQSHSLPPNSTPAPQAPSDMEITSHVERNPLLDRLLILRMAATKYLGGVEAVFNYQQLERAFPRLAEHSEENLRSAHEQINDFMKKQSLVQFEAILDKRNLPKKLEELLEMCEDAERRLHEGRETQGGSLKQSSISPKIATLAAVCPKKRAEIEILRARKAQIRLENESLMASVKERHSALKKREEIGRTLMKALDERDRTLPNASLKSTIELAEELAFGAPAAV
;
A
#
# COMPACT_ATOMS: atom_id res chain seq x y z
N MET A 1 35.26 7.65 -28.96
CA MET A 1 35.14 6.20 -28.68
C MET A 1 34.62 6.05 -27.25
N ALA A 2 33.51 5.42 -26.90
CA ALA A 2 32.34 4.93 -27.60
C ALA A 2 31.18 5.12 -26.61
N ALA A 3 30.08 5.74 -27.04
CA ALA A 3 28.87 5.90 -26.24
C ALA A 3 28.05 4.60 -26.34
N LEU A 4 27.79 3.93 -25.21
CA LEU A 4 26.90 2.78 -25.17
C LEU A 4 25.48 3.25 -24.84
N VAL A 5 24.70 3.42 -25.91
CA VAL A 5 23.25 3.56 -25.88
C VAL A 5 22.65 2.17 -25.69
N VAL A 6 21.89 1.97 -24.61
CA VAL A 6 21.05 0.76 -24.44
C VAL A 6 19.60 1.21 -24.44
N GLN A 7 18.87 0.77 -25.45
CA GLN A 7 17.44 1.02 -25.66
C GLN A 7 16.56 0.24 -24.66
N PRO A 8 15.37 0.75 -24.30
CA PRO A 8 14.35 0.00 -23.59
C PRO A 8 13.38 -0.73 -24.56
N SER A 9 13.07 -1.99 -24.28
CA SER A 9 12.02 -2.77 -24.97
C SER A 9 10.69 -2.76 -24.17
N PRO A 10 9.53 -2.97 -24.85
CA PRO A 10 8.23 -2.48 -24.37
C PRO A 10 7.25 -3.57 -23.87
N THR A 11 6.34 -3.11 -23.01
CA THR A 11 4.90 -3.40 -22.93
C THR A 11 4.41 -4.86 -22.98
N ALA A 12 3.89 -5.35 -21.85
CA ALA A 12 2.87 -6.40 -21.81
C ALA A 12 1.66 -5.89 -21.02
N ALA A 13 0.58 -5.60 -21.75
CA ALA A 13 -0.72 -5.27 -21.22
C ALA A 13 -1.42 -6.54 -20.73
N VAL A 14 -1.94 -6.53 -19.50
CA VAL A 14 -2.82 -7.59 -18.99
C VAL A 14 -4.26 -7.15 -19.18
N GLN A 15 -4.98 -7.88 -20.02
CA GLN A 15 -6.40 -7.72 -20.32
C GLN A 15 -7.25 -8.19 -19.13
N LEU A 16 -8.21 -7.33 -18.76
CA LEU A 16 -9.35 -7.64 -17.89
C LEU A 16 -10.37 -8.47 -18.68
N THR A 17 -10.68 -9.66 -18.18
CA THR A 17 -11.81 -10.48 -18.64
C THR A 17 -12.84 -10.59 -17.51
N PHE A 18 -14.02 -10.01 -17.73
CA PHE A 18 -15.26 -10.35 -17.06
C PHE A 18 -16.12 -11.19 -18.02
N PRO A 19 -16.90 -12.16 -17.51
CA PRO A 19 -18.15 -12.47 -18.18
C PRO A 19 -19.36 -12.51 -17.23
N ASP A 20 -20.39 -11.82 -17.70
CA ASP A 20 -21.77 -12.24 -17.87
C ASP A 20 -22.69 -12.56 -16.68
N SER A 21 -23.61 -11.61 -16.51
CA SER A 21 -25.00 -11.78 -16.17
C SER A 21 -25.68 -12.96 -16.90
N GLN A 22 -26.41 -13.79 -16.15
CA GLN A 22 -27.56 -14.51 -16.69
C GLN A 22 -28.78 -14.40 -15.75
N SER A 23 -29.89 -14.06 -16.40
CA SER A 23 -31.25 -13.87 -15.93
C SER A 23 -32.12 -15.10 -16.15
N HIS A 24 -33.26 -15.15 -15.44
CA HIS A 24 -34.39 -16.10 -15.49
C HIS A 24 -34.17 -17.41 -14.69
N SER A 25 -35.08 -17.85 -13.81
CA SER A 25 -36.53 -17.97 -13.95
C SER A 25 -37.29 -18.16 -12.60
N LEU A 26 -38.48 -17.56 -12.46
CA LEU A 26 -39.60 -17.99 -11.58
C LEU A 26 -40.25 -19.30 -12.14
N PRO A 27 -41.17 -20.04 -11.46
CA PRO A 27 -42.18 -19.67 -10.42
C PRO A 27 -42.43 -20.81 -9.37
N PRO A 28 -43.59 -21.03 -8.71
CA PRO A 28 -44.72 -20.17 -8.32
C PRO A 28 -45.05 -20.14 -6.80
N ASN A 29 -45.67 -19.03 -6.40
CA ASN A 29 -46.80 -18.87 -5.48
C ASN A 29 -47.11 -19.98 -4.44
N SER A 30 -46.93 -19.66 -3.15
CA SER A 30 -47.75 -20.19 -2.04
C SER A 30 -47.66 -19.24 -0.85
N THR A 31 -48.71 -18.44 -0.68
CA THR A 31 -49.00 -17.63 0.51
C THR A 31 -49.25 -18.55 1.71
N PRO A 32 -48.75 -18.19 2.90
CA PRO A 32 -49.68 -18.08 4.02
C PRO A 32 -49.40 -16.89 4.96
N ALA A 33 -50.50 -16.18 5.26
CA ALA A 33 -50.91 -15.52 6.50
C ALA A 33 -50.02 -14.41 7.16
N PRO A 34 -50.66 -13.39 7.77
CA PRO A 34 -50.03 -12.15 8.16
C PRO A 34 -49.34 -12.28 9.52
N GLN A 35 -48.02 -12.07 9.55
CA GLN A 35 -47.30 -11.81 10.79
C GLN A 35 -47.30 -10.32 11.09
N ALA A 36 -47.60 -10.02 12.34
CA ALA A 36 -47.69 -8.71 12.98
C ALA A 36 -46.43 -7.84 12.75
N PRO A 37 -46.55 -6.50 12.84
CA PRO A 37 -45.47 -5.58 12.51
C PRO A 37 -44.31 -5.81 13.48
N SER A 38 -43.25 -6.42 12.97
CA SER A 38 -41.95 -6.38 13.63
C SER A 38 -41.42 -4.99 13.38
N ASP A 39 -41.29 -4.21 14.44
CA ASP A 39 -40.65 -2.91 14.45
C ASP A 39 -39.33 -3.01 13.70
N MET A 40 -39.31 -2.41 12.50
CA MET A 40 -38.08 -2.02 11.85
C MET A 40 -37.43 -0.98 12.76
N GLU A 41 -36.62 -1.43 13.72
CA GLU A 41 -35.48 -0.65 14.18
C GLU A 41 -34.57 -0.46 12.96
N ILE A 42 -34.91 0.57 12.18
CA ILE A 42 -33.96 1.29 11.34
C ILE A 42 -32.95 1.86 12.34
N THR A 43 -31.97 1.05 12.71
CA THR A 43 -30.68 1.53 13.20
C THR A 43 -30.03 2.24 12.01
N SER A 44 -30.53 3.44 11.74
CA SER A 44 -29.80 4.46 11.02
C SER A 44 -28.60 4.79 11.89
N HIS A 45 -27.55 3.96 11.77
CA HIS A 45 -26.19 4.40 11.98
C HIS A 45 -25.91 5.47 10.90
N VAL A 46 -26.48 6.66 11.12
CA VAL A 46 -25.91 7.89 10.64
C VAL A 46 -24.51 7.87 11.22
N GLU A 47 -23.51 7.55 10.40
CA GLU A 47 -22.12 7.89 10.69
C GLU A 47 -22.10 9.39 10.96
N ARG A 48 -22.29 9.77 12.22
CA ARG A 48 -22.15 11.15 12.67
C ARG A 48 -20.70 11.47 12.45
N ASN A 49 -20.41 12.23 11.40
CA ASN A 49 -19.06 12.68 11.13
C ASN A 49 -18.67 13.65 12.26
N PRO A 50 -17.82 13.22 13.22
CA PRO A 50 -17.54 14.00 14.41
C PRO A 50 -16.78 15.30 14.07
N LEU A 51 -16.21 15.39 12.85
CA LEU A 51 -15.61 16.61 12.33
C LEU A 51 -16.64 17.67 11.98
N LEU A 52 -17.72 17.23 11.32
CA LEU A 52 -18.79 18.12 10.93
C LEU A 52 -19.43 18.73 12.17
N ASP A 53 -19.59 17.93 13.23
CA ASP A 53 -20.13 18.39 14.51
C ASP A 53 -19.23 19.45 15.17
N ARG A 54 -17.91 19.27 15.20
CA ARG A 54 -17.00 20.24 15.84
C ARG A 54 -16.84 21.54 15.04
N LEU A 55 -16.75 21.46 13.71
CA LEU A 55 -16.75 22.66 12.86
C LEU A 55 -18.08 23.40 12.95
N LEU A 56 -19.19 22.66 13.02
CA LEU A 56 -20.51 23.24 13.24
C LEU A 56 -20.59 23.97 14.58
N ILE A 57 -20.09 23.37 15.67
CA ILE A 57 -20.02 24.03 16.99
C ILE A 57 -19.25 25.35 16.90
N LEU A 58 -18.12 25.37 16.19
CA LEU A 58 -17.32 26.59 16.05
C LEU A 58 -18.05 27.67 15.24
N ARG A 59 -18.72 27.29 14.15
CA ARG A 59 -19.58 28.18 13.36
C ARG A 59 -20.76 28.72 14.18
N MET A 60 -21.41 27.86 14.97
CA MET A 60 -22.48 28.24 15.88
C MET A 60 -22.00 29.22 16.97
N ALA A 61 -20.79 29.03 17.48
CA ALA A 61 -20.19 29.96 18.44
C ALA A 61 -19.94 31.33 17.79
N ALA A 62 -19.45 31.37 16.55
CA ALA A 62 -19.23 32.59 15.80
C ALA A 62 -20.55 33.34 15.55
N THR A 63 -21.59 32.66 15.05
CA THR A 63 -22.91 33.29 14.83
C THR A 63 -23.55 33.78 16.13
N LYS A 64 -23.40 33.04 17.23
CA LYS A 64 -23.86 33.47 18.55
C LYS A 64 -23.15 34.73 19.04
N TYR A 65 -21.84 34.82 18.84
CA TYR A 65 -21.07 36.02 19.22
C TYR A 65 -21.52 37.24 18.40
N LEU A 66 -21.69 37.06 17.09
CA LEU A 66 -22.22 38.10 16.20
C LEU A 66 -23.60 38.57 16.64
N GLY A 67 -24.52 37.67 17.01
CA GLY A 67 -25.82 38.05 17.56
C GLY A 67 -25.73 38.84 18.87
N GLY A 68 -24.68 38.60 19.68
CA GLY A 68 -24.38 39.40 20.87
C GLY A 68 -23.96 40.84 20.55
N VAL A 69 -23.12 41.03 19.52
CA VAL A 69 -22.77 42.37 19.00
C VAL A 69 -24.03 43.07 18.47
N GLU A 70 -24.91 42.29 17.84
CA GLU A 70 -26.31 42.56 17.51
C GLU A 70 -27.05 43.41 18.54
N ALA A 71 -27.13 42.80 19.73
CA ALA A 71 -27.88 43.32 20.86
C ALA A 71 -27.25 44.60 21.44
N VAL A 72 -25.93 44.73 21.35
CA VAL A 72 -25.20 45.92 21.82
C VAL A 72 -25.40 47.07 20.85
N PHE A 73 -25.19 46.86 19.55
CA PHE A 73 -25.42 47.87 18.51
C PHE A 73 -26.88 47.87 18.06
N ASN A 74 -27.78 48.23 18.97
CA ASN A 74 -29.20 48.32 18.69
C ASN A 74 -29.62 49.72 18.21
N TYR A 75 -30.77 49.78 17.53
CA TYR A 75 -31.30 51.01 16.95
C TYR A 75 -31.49 52.13 17.98
N GLN A 76 -31.91 51.81 19.21
CA GLN A 76 -32.13 52.79 20.27
C GLN A 76 -30.84 53.51 20.69
N GLN A 77 -29.70 52.81 20.68
CA GLN A 77 -28.41 53.43 20.92
C GLN A 77 -28.02 54.38 19.78
N LEU A 78 -28.33 54.00 18.55
CA LEU A 78 -28.06 54.81 17.36
C LEU A 78 -28.92 56.09 17.34
N GLU A 79 -30.19 55.97 17.69
CA GLU A 79 -31.11 57.10 17.85
C GLU A 79 -30.61 58.10 18.90
N ARG A 80 -30.16 57.60 20.07
CA ARG A 80 -29.57 58.45 21.12
C ARG A 80 -28.28 59.15 20.68
N ALA A 81 -27.48 58.50 19.83
CA ALA A 81 -26.24 59.08 19.30
C ALA A 81 -26.50 60.12 18.19
N PHE A 82 -27.60 59.98 17.44
CA PHE A 82 -27.95 60.85 16.32
C PHE A 82 -29.41 61.38 16.41
N PRO A 83 -29.77 62.09 17.50
CA PRO A 83 -31.16 62.44 17.79
C PRO A 83 -31.79 63.33 16.72
N ARG A 84 -31.04 64.33 16.22
CA ARG A 84 -31.53 65.22 15.15
C ARG A 84 -31.83 64.47 13.86
N LEU A 85 -31.03 63.46 13.53
CA LEU A 85 -31.23 62.68 12.31
C LEU A 85 -32.42 61.72 12.44
N ALA A 86 -32.62 61.16 13.64
CA ALA A 86 -33.80 60.35 13.94
C ALA A 86 -35.10 61.17 13.83
N GLU A 87 -35.11 62.42 14.29
CA GLU A 87 -36.26 63.33 14.18
C GLU A 87 -36.62 63.67 12.73
N HIS A 88 -35.62 63.87 11.87
CA HIS A 88 -35.84 64.34 10.49
C HIS A 88 -35.99 63.20 9.48
N SER A 89 -35.39 62.03 9.73
CA SER A 89 -35.43 60.89 8.83
C SER A 89 -35.19 59.55 9.55
N GLU A 90 -36.15 59.10 10.35
CA GLU A 90 -36.11 57.81 11.06
C GLU A 90 -35.89 56.62 10.10
N GLU A 91 -36.57 56.63 8.94
CA GLU A 91 -36.52 55.54 7.96
C GLU A 91 -35.12 55.35 7.37
N ASN A 92 -34.44 56.46 7.03
CA ASN A 92 -33.06 56.42 6.55
C ASN A 92 -32.09 55.91 7.62
N LEU A 93 -32.31 56.30 8.88
CA LEU A 93 -31.47 55.86 10.00
C LEU A 93 -31.66 54.36 10.28
N ARG A 94 -32.90 53.86 10.22
CA ARG A 94 -33.21 52.43 10.37
C ARG A 94 -32.63 51.61 9.20
N SER A 95 -32.78 52.10 7.98
CA SER A 95 -32.18 51.45 6.80
C SER A 95 -30.66 51.39 6.90
N ALA A 96 -30.01 52.49 7.34
CA ALA A 96 -28.55 52.51 7.55
C ALA A 96 -28.11 51.52 8.65
N HIS A 97 -28.87 51.43 9.75
CA HIS A 97 -28.62 50.47 10.83
C HIS A 97 -28.68 49.02 10.34
N GLU A 98 -29.73 48.68 9.59
CA GLU A 98 -29.89 47.36 8.99
C GLU A 98 -28.76 47.04 8.01
N GLN A 99 -28.40 47.98 7.13
CA GLN A 99 -27.29 47.82 6.19
C GLN A 99 -25.95 47.59 6.90
N ILE A 100 -25.68 48.32 7.97
CA ILE A 100 -24.46 48.15 8.77
C ILE A 100 -24.44 46.77 9.42
N ASN A 101 -25.55 46.34 10.05
CA ASN A 101 -25.64 45.03 10.68
C ASN A 101 -25.48 43.89 9.67
N ASP A 102 -26.16 43.98 8.53
CA ASP A 102 -26.05 42.99 7.46
C ASP A 102 -24.63 42.93 6.90
N PHE A 103 -23.99 44.08 6.68
CA PHE A 103 -22.62 44.14 6.22
C PHE A 103 -21.66 43.53 7.25
N MET A 104 -21.78 43.91 8.52
CA MET A 104 -20.95 43.35 9.60
C MET A 104 -21.13 41.84 9.72
N LYS A 105 -22.37 41.33 9.63
CA LYS A 105 -22.67 39.90 9.64
C LYS A 105 -21.99 39.18 8.50
N LYS A 106 -22.29 39.58 7.26
CA LYS A 106 -21.79 38.92 6.05
C LYS A 106 -20.26 38.97 6.01
N GLN A 107 -19.70 40.16 6.23
CA GLN A 107 -18.25 40.35 6.16
C GLN A 107 -17.52 39.57 7.26
N SER A 108 -18.04 39.57 8.50
CA SER A 108 -17.40 38.83 9.60
C SER A 108 -17.43 37.32 9.36
N LEU A 109 -18.53 36.77 8.83
CA LEU A 109 -18.62 35.35 8.49
C LEU A 109 -17.67 34.98 7.34
N VAL A 110 -17.56 35.82 6.32
CA VAL A 110 -16.60 35.63 5.21
C VAL A 110 -15.16 35.64 5.75
N GLN A 111 -14.81 36.60 6.61
CA GLN A 111 -13.48 36.65 7.21
C GLN A 111 -13.23 35.47 8.15
N PHE A 112 -14.25 35.02 8.87
CA PHE A 112 -14.17 33.86 9.73
C PHE A 112 -13.85 32.59 8.93
N GLU A 113 -14.60 32.29 7.87
CA GLU A 113 -14.31 31.15 6.98
C GLU A 113 -12.92 31.27 6.35
N ALA A 114 -12.53 32.46 5.89
CA ALA A 114 -11.18 32.69 5.37
C ALA A 114 -10.07 32.40 6.41
N ILE A 115 -10.31 32.67 7.70
CA ILE A 115 -9.38 32.31 8.78
C ILE A 115 -9.35 30.80 8.99
N LEU A 116 -10.50 30.11 8.95
CA LEU A 116 -10.58 28.66 9.07
C LEU A 116 -9.77 27.97 7.97
N ASP A 117 -9.95 28.41 6.73
CA ASP A 117 -9.25 27.90 5.56
C ASP A 117 -7.75 28.20 5.62
N LYS A 118 -7.38 29.47 5.88
CA LYS A 118 -5.97 29.87 5.99
C LYS A 118 -5.21 29.08 7.06
N ARG A 119 -5.88 28.69 8.15
CA ARG A 119 -5.28 27.92 9.24
C ARG A 119 -5.36 26.41 9.01
N ASN A 120 -5.99 25.95 7.93
CA ASN A 120 -6.34 24.57 7.65
C ASN A 120 -7.01 23.92 8.87
N LEU A 121 -7.91 24.65 9.52
CA LEU A 121 -8.55 24.16 10.75
C LEU A 121 -9.34 22.86 10.54
N PRO A 122 -10.06 22.65 9.41
CA PRO A 122 -10.73 21.38 9.16
C PRO A 122 -9.79 20.18 9.25
N LYS A 123 -8.63 20.24 8.58
CA LYS A 123 -7.62 19.16 8.61
C LYS A 123 -7.03 18.95 10.00
N LYS A 124 -6.78 20.02 10.75
CA LYS A 124 -6.25 19.90 12.12
C LYS A 124 -7.24 19.30 13.09
N LEU A 125 -8.54 19.57 12.91
CA LEU A 125 -9.59 18.94 13.69
C LEU A 125 -9.72 17.45 13.35
N GLU A 126 -9.49 17.09 12.07
CA GLU A 126 -9.42 15.70 11.60
C GLU A 126 -8.27 14.95 12.25
N GLU A 127 -7.05 15.48 12.15
CA GLU A 127 -5.87 14.94 12.83
C GLU A 127 -6.10 14.81 14.35
N LEU A 128 -6.78 15.78 14.97
CA LEU A 128 -7.09 15.73 16.40
C LEU A 128 -8.08 14.60 16.74
N LEU A 129 -9.09 14.37 15.91
CA LEU A 129 -10.04 13.28 16.12
C LEU A 129 -9.37 11.93 15.91
N GLU A 130 -8.56 11.78 14.87
CA GLU A 130 -7.75 10.58 14.66
C GLU A 130 -6.88 10.29 15.90
N MET A 131 -6.21 11.31 16.45
CA MET A 131 -5.43 11.16 17.69
C MET A 131 -6.28 10.78 18.91
N CYS A 132 -7.49 11.32 19.04
CA CYS A 132 -8.40 10.96 20.13
C CYS A 132 -8.87 9.51 20.01
N GLU A 133 -9.31 9.08 18.82
CA GLU A 133 -9.73 7.71 18.53
C GLU A 133 -8.58 6.72 18.72
N ASP A 134 -7.36 7.10 18.30
CA ASP A 134 -6.15 6.33 18.55
C ASP A 134 -5.85 6.17 20.05
N ALA A 135 -6.07 7.22 20.84
CA ALA A 135 -5.87 7.17 22.28
C ALA A 135 -6.92 6.30 22.98
N GLU A 136 -8.19 6.45 22.61
CA GLU A 136 -9.29 5.62 23.11
C GLU A 136 -9.09 4.15 22.74
N ARG A 137 -8.67 3.86 21.51
CA ARG A 137 -8.33 2.49 21.08
C ARG A 137 -7.22 1.88 21.94
N ARG A 138 -6.14 2.63 22.21
CA ARG A 138 -5.04 2.15 23.08
C ARG A 138 -5.49 1.92 24.53
N LEU A 139 -6.38 2.77 25.03
CA LEU A 139 -7.00 2.61 26.35
C LEU A 139 -7.80 1.31 26.41
N HIS A 140 -8.65 1.05 25.41
CA HIS A 140 -9.44 -0.18 25.32
C HIS A 140 -8.59 -1.44 25.14
N GLU A 141 -7.49 -1.36 24.38
CA GLU A 141 -6.54 -2.46 24.19
C GLU A 141 -5.69 -2.77 25.44
N GLY A 142 -5.84 -2.01 26.54
CA GLY A 142 -5.00 -2.16 27.73
C GLY A 142 -3.52 -1.84 27.47
N ARG A 143 -3.22 -1.17 26.35
CA ARG A 143 -1.89 -0.69 25.96
C ARG A 143 -1.63 0.72 26.49
N GLU A 144 -2.18 1.04 27.66
CA GLU A 144 -1.76 2.24 28.38
C GLU A 144 -0.24 2.15 28.55
N THR A 145 0.44 3.13 27.98
CA THR A 145 1.89 3.22 27.98
C THR A 145 2.37 3.15 29.43
N GLN A 146 2.98 2.03 29.81
CA GLN A 146 3.59 1.80 31.14
C GLN A 146 4.64 2.86 31.51
N GLY A 147 5.07 3.71 30.56
CA GLY A 147 5.77 4.95 30.83
C GLY A 147 4.78 6.10 30.87
N GLY A 148 4.49 6.61 32.08
CA GLY A 148 3.51 7.69 32.29
C GLY A 148 3.69 8.91 31.38
N SER A 149 2.60 9.67 31.22
CA SER A 149 2.51 10.85 30.37
C SER A 149 3.70 11.80 30.57
N LEU A 150 4.60 11.85 29.58
CA LEU A 150 5.67 12.82 29.55
C LEU A 150 5.07 14.19 29.25
N LYS A 151 5.07 15.08 30.24
CA LYS A 151 4.68 16.49 30.05
C LYS A 151 5.55 17.09 28.94
N GLN A 152 4.97 17.85 28.01
CA GLN A 152 5.68 18.44 26.86
C GLN A 152 6.94 19.24 27.26
N SER A 153 7.00 19.77 28.49
CA SER A 153 8.15 20.49 29.03
C SER A 153 9.39 19.61 29.33
N SER A 154 9.28 18.28 29.32
CA SER A 154 10.38 17.37 29.64
C SER A 154 11.02 16.69 28.41
N ILE A 155 10.53 16.96 27.20
CA ILE A 155 11.01 16.29 25.99
C ILE A 155 12.28 16.99 25.48
N SER A 156 13.43 16.37 25.74
CA SER A 156 14.71 16.79 25.14
C SER A 156 14.67 16.60 23.61
N PRO A 157 15.30 17.50 22.81
CA PRO A 157 15.43 17.33 21.35
C PRO A 157 16.01 15.97 20.93
N LYS A 158 16.91 15.42 21.77
CA LYS A 158 17.48 14.09 21.55
C LYS A 158 16.41 12.99 21.64
N ILE A 159 15.51 13.07 22.61
CA ILE A 159 14.43 12.10 22.79
C ILE A 159 13.44 12.18 21.63
N ALA A 160 13.07 13.39 21.20
CA ALA A 160 12.20 13.60 20.03
C ALA A 160 12.80 12.98 18.75
N THR A 161 14.11 13.20 18.54
CA THR A 161 14.82 12.62 17.39
C THR A 161 14.84 11.09 17.46
N LEU A 162 15.15 10.53 18.63
CA LEU A 162 15.18 9.07 18.81
C LEU A 162 13.79 8.46 18.64
N ALA A 163 12.73 9.08 19.15
CA ALA A 163 11.36 8.63 18.97
C ALA A 163 10.97 8.55 17.49
N ALA A 164 11.43 9.49 16.66
CA ALA A 164 11.18 9.48 15.22
C ALA A 164 12.05 8.46 14.46
N VAL A 165 13.31 8.29 14.85
CA VAL A 165 14.28 7.47 14.11
C VAL A 165 14.19 5.99 14.47
N CYS A 166 13.98 5.64 15.74
CA CYS A 166 14.00 4.27 16.21
C CYS A 166 12.97 3.36 15.51
N PRO A 167 11.70 3.74 15.33
CA PRO A 167 10.73 2.90 14.62
C PRO A 167 11.15 2.59 13.19
N LYS A 168 11.66 3.61 12.46
CA LYS A 168 12.16 3.45 11.09
C LYS A 168 13.35 2.50 11.02
N LYS A 169 14.31 2.66 11.94
CA LYS A 169 15.46 1.76 12.03
C LYS A 169 15.06 0.32 12.39
N ARG A 170 14.05 0.13 13.23
CA ARG A 170 13.51 -1.21 13.56
C ARG A 170 12.88 -1.87 12.33
N ALA A 171 12.05 -1.15 11.60
CA ALA A 171 11.44 -1.65 10.36
C ALA A 171 12.50 -2.03 9.32
N GLU A 172 13.52 -1.19 9.13
CA GLU A 172 14.63 -1.49 8.21
C GLU A 172 15.41 -2.75 8.62
N ILE A 173 15.69 -2.90 9.93
CA ILE A 173 16.36 -4.11 10.45
C ILE A 173 15.53 -5.36 10.14
N GLU A 174 14.21 -5.29 10.24
CA GLU A 174 13.31 -6.40 9.95
C GLU A 174 13.37 -6.79 8.46
N ILE A 175 13.30 -5.81 7.56
CA ILE A 175 13.44 -6.01 6.11
C ILE A 175 14.79 -6.65 5.78
N LEU A 176 15.88 -6.13 6.33
CA LEU A 176 17.23 -6.65 6.09
C LEU A 176 17.40 -8.08 6.62
N ARG A 177 16.78 -8.41 7.76
CA ARG A 177 16.77 -9.78 8.30
C ARG A 177 16.01 -10.73 7.38
N ALA A 178 14.82 -10.33 6.92
CA ALA A 178 14.03 -11.13 5.97
C ALA A 178 14.81 -11.37 4.67
N ARG A 179 15.43 -10.32 4.12
CA ARG A 179 16.24 -10.44 2.90
C ARG A 179 17.47 -11.34 3.10
N LYS A 180 18.14 -11.24 4.24
CA LYS A 180 19.27 -12.12 4.58
C LYS A 180 18.84 -13.58 4.70
N ALA A 181 17.67 -13.85 5.29
CA ALA A 181 17.13 -15.19 5.39
C ALA A 181 16.81 -15.77 4.00
N GLN A 182 16.21 -14.96 3.12
CA GLN A 182 15.95 -15.34 1.74
C GLN A 182 17.24 -15.72 0.99
N ILE A 183 18.27 -14.86 1.05
CA ILE A 183 19.56 -15.12 0.38
C ILE A 183 20.22 -16.40 0.92
N ARG A 184 20.10 -16.69 2.21
CA ARG A 184 20.61 -17.95 2.78
C ARG A 184 19.92 -19.16 2.17
N LEU A 185 18.60 -19.13 2.07
CA LEU A 185 17.82 -20.22 1.48
C LEU A 185 18.17 -20.41 -0.01
N GLU A 186 18.29 -19.32 -0.77
CA GLU A 186 18.72 -19.36 -2.17
C GLU A 186 20.13 -19.95 -2.32
N ASN A 187 21.08 -19.54 -1.48
CA ASN A 187 22.43 -20.09 -1.48
C ASN A 187 22.47 -21.57 -1.10
N GLU A 188 21.69 -21.99 -0.11
CA GLU A 188 21.57 -23.40 0.28
C GLU A 188 21.05 -24.26 -0.88
N SER A 189 20.00 -23.79 -1.55
CA SER A 189 19.44 -24.43 -2.75
C SER A 189 20.46 -24.51 -3.89
N LEU A 190 21.16 -23.42 -4.17
CA LEU A 190 22.18 -23.37 -5.22
C LEU A 190 23.35 -24.31 -4.91
N MET A 191 23.81 -24.35 -3.65
CA MET A 191 24.87 -25.26 -3.21
C MET A 191 24.45 -26.73 -3.31
N ALA A 192 23.18 -27.05 -3.03
CA ALA A 192 22.64 -28.39 -3.24
C ALA A 192 22.69 -28.77 -4.73
N SER A 193 22.25 -27.89 -5.62
CA SER A 193 22.30 -28.10 -7.07
C SER A 193 23.74 -28.26 -7.59
N VAL A 194 24.69 -27.48 -7.08
CA VAL A 194 26.12 -27.60 -7.45
C VAL A 194 26.68 -28.96 -7.00
N LYS A 195 26.38 -29.40 -5.77
CA LYS A 195 26.81 -30.72 -5.27
C LYS A 195 26.24 -31.85 -6.11
N GLU A 196 24.96 -31.77 -6.46
CA GLU A 196 24.30 -32.75 -7.33
C GLU A 196 24.99 -32.84 -8.69
N ARG A 197 25.16 -31.71 -9.38
CA ARG A 197 25.86 -31.67 -10.67
C ARG A 197 27.30 -32.19 -10.57
N HIS A 198 28.03 -31.83 -9.51
CA HIS A 198 29.39 -32.31 -9.30
C HIS A 198 29.43 -33.83 -9.10
N SER A 199 28.45 -34.40 -8.38
CA SER A 199 28.32 -35.85 -8.23
C SER A 199 28.02 -36.56 -9.55
N ALA A 200 27.16 -35.96 -10.39
CA ALA A 200 26.84 -36.48 -11.73
C ALA A 200 28.06 -36.43 -12.66
N LEU A 201 28.84 -35.35 -12.62
CA LEU A 201 30.09 -35.22 -13.38
C LEU A 201 31.10 -36.29 -12.95
N LYS A 202 31.31 -36.51 -11.66
CA LYS A 202 32.20 -37.58 -11.17
C LYS A 202 31.80 -38.96 -11.67
N LYS A 203 30.50 -39.28 -11.65
CA LYS A 203 29.98 -40.55 -12.20
C LYS A 203 30.26 -40.64 -13.71
N ARG A 204 30.06 -39.55 -14.45
CA ARG A 204 30.35 -39.51 -15.90
C ARG A 204 31.84 -39.70 -16.19
N GLU A 205 32.72 -39.08 -15.41
CA GLU A 205 34.18 -39.27 -15.52
C GLU A 205 34.60 -40.70 -15.20
N GLU A 206 33.97 -41.35 -14.23
CA GLU A 206 34.20 -42.76 -13.90
C GLU A 206 33.77 -43.68 -15.05
N ILE A 207 32.57 -43.47 -15.61
CA ILE A 207 32.10 -44.19 -16.80
C ILE A 207 33.03 -43.95 -18.00
N GLY A 208 33.49 -42.72 -18.21
CA GLY A 208 34.43 -42.39 -19.28
C GLY A 208 35.77 -43.13 -19.11
N ARG A 209 36.27 -43.23 -17.87
CA ARG A 209 37.49 -43.99 -17.56
C ARG A 209 37.32 -45.49 -17.75
N THR A 210 36.18 -46.07 -17.36
CA THR A 210 35.92 -47.50 -17.59
C THR A 210 35.76 -47.80 -19.07
N LEU A 211 35.10 -46.93 -19.83
CA LEU A 211 34.96 -47.07 -21.28
C LEU A 211 36.32 -46.98 -21.98
N MET A 212 37.18 -46.03 -21.61
CA MET A 212 38.54 -45.94 -22.17
C MET A 212 39.34 -47.21 -21.89
N LYS A 213 39.30 -47.74 -20.66
CA LYS A 213 39.95 -49.02 -20.33
C LYS A 213 39.42 -50.19 -21.17
N ALA A 214 38.10 -50.27 -21.36
CA ALA A 214 37.49 -51.31 -22.18
C ALA A 214 37.88 -51.19 -23.67
N LEU A 215 38.01 -49.96 -24.19
CA LEU A 215 38.51 -49.72 -25.54
C LEU A 215 39.98 -50.13 -25.68
N ASP A 216 40.84 -49.75 -24.72
CA ASP A 216 42.24 -50.16 -24.69
C ASP A 216 42.41 -51.69 -24.63
N GLU A 217 41.57 -52.38 -23.84
CA GLU A 217 41.52 -53.84 -23.78
C GLU A 217 41.04 -54.46 -25.10
N ARG A 218 40.00 -53.88 -25.73
CA ARG A 218 39.52 -54.33 -27.04
C ARG A 218 40.59 -54.16 -28.12
N ASP A 219 41.28 -53.02 -28.16
CA ASP A 219 42.31 -52.76 -29.16
C ASP A 219 43.55 -53.66 -28.96
N ARG A 220 43.82 -54.12 -27.73
CA ARG A 220 44.83 -55.17 -27.44
C ARG A 220 44.38 -56.58 -27.85
N THR A 221 43.08 -56.87 -27.73
CA THR A 221 42.51 -58.20 -28.04
C THR A 221 42.12 -58.36 -29.50
N LEU A 222 41.99 -57.26 -30.27
CA LEU A 222 41.97 -57.29 -31.72
C LEU A 222 43.31 -57.88 -32.20
N PRO A 223 43.32 -59.13 -32.69
CA PRO A 223 44.57 -59.77 -33.00
C PRO A 223 45.07 -59.20 -34.32
N ASN A 224 46.24 -58.56 -34.29
CA ASN A 224 47.15 -58.56 -35.45
C ASN A 224 47.39 -60.01 -35.97
N ALA A 225 47.06 -61.04 -35.17
CA ALA A 225 47.05 -62.44 -35.59
C ALA A 225 45.90 -62.83 -36.52
N SER A 226 44.75 -62.15 -36.53
CA SER A 226 43.64 -62.44 -37.45
C SER A 226 43.92 -61.85 -38.84
N LEU A 227 44.54 -60.66 -38.88
CA LEU A 227 45.08 -60.11 -40.13
C LEU A 227 46.25 -60.94 -40.65
N LYS A 228 47.17 -61.41 -39.79
CA LYS A 228 48.25 -62.31 -40.23
C LYS A 228 47.74 -63.67 -40.71
N SER A 229 46.80 -64.32 -40.03
CA SER A 229 46.27 -65.61 -40.47
C SER A 229 45.41 -65.51 -41.72
N THR A 230 44.68 -64.40 -41.92
CA THR A 230 43.94 -64.15 -43.18
C THR A 230 44.86 -63.73 -44.33
N ILE A 231 45.98 -63.05 -44.06
CA ILE A 231 47.03 -62.78 -45.04
C ILE A 231 47.76 -64.09 -45.41
N GLU A 232 48.10 -64.95 -44.46
CA GLU A 232 48.72 -66.27 -44.70
C GLU A 232 47.77 -67.21 -45.47
N LEU A 233 46.46 -67.24 -45.14
CA LEU A 233 45.46 -67.99 -45.91
C LEU A 233 45.23 -67.43 -47.33
N ALA A 234 45.34 -66.12 -47.50
CA ALA A 234 45.27 -65.49 -48.82
C ALA A 234 46.54 -65.74 -49.66
N GLU A 235 47.71 -65.84 -49.03
CA GLU A 235 48.96 -66.23 -49.68
C GLU A 235 48.96 -67.71 -50.09
N GLU A 236 48.44 -68.62 -49.25
CA GLU A 236 48.31 -70.04 -49.61
C GLU A 236 47.30 -70.28 -50.75
N LEU A 237 46.19 -69.55 -50.79
CA LEU A 237 45.22 -69.60 -51.90
C LEU A 237 45.75 -68.98 -53.19
N ALA A 238 46.69 -68.02 -53.13
CA ALA A 238 47.29 -67.40 -54.29
C ALA A 238 48.45 -68.22 -54.90
N PHE A 239 49.14 -69.06 -54.12
CA PHE A 239 50.30 -69.85 -54.55
C PHE A 239 50.06 -71.37 -54.69
N GLY A 240 48.88 -71.88 -54.31
CA GLY A 240 48.55 -73.30 -54.24
C GLY A 240 47.76 -73.91 -55.42
N ALA A 241 47.88 -73.38 -56.65
CA ALA A 241 47.33 -74.04 -57.85
C ALA A 241 48.48 -74.52 -58.77
N PRO A 242 48.79 -75.83 -58.83
CA PRO A 242 49.71 -76.34 -59.83
C PRO A 242 49.03 -76.27 -61.21
N ALA A 243 49.59 -75.44 -62.09
CA ALA A 243 49.29 -75.45 -63.50
C ALA A 243 49.68 -76.82 -64.07
N ALA A 244 48.68 -77.59 -64.47
CA ALA A 244 48.82 -78.63 -65.46
C ALA A 244 49.26 -77.98 -66.78
N VAL A 245 50.45 -78.33 -67.28
CA VAL A 245 50.79 -78.78 -68.65
C VAL A 245 52.21 -79.33 -68.61
#